data_AF-A0A7S3MAL2-F1
#
_entry.id   AF-A0A7S3MAL2-F1
#
_cell.length_a   1.000
_cell.length_b   1.000
_cell.length_c   1.000
_cell.angle_alpha   90.00
_cell.angle_beta   90.00
_cell.angle_gamma   90.00
#
_symmetry.space_group_name_H-M   'P 1'
#
loop_
_entity.id
_entity.type
_entity.pdbx_description
1 polymer ?
#
loop_
_entity_poly.entity_id
_entity_poly.type
_entity_poly.pdbx_seq_one_letter_code
_entity_poly.pdbx_strand_id
1 'polypeptide(L)'
;VLAYRYTGLRKDDFIDIIDGMTAQFSQEIGPARDRESSQRHEKWVFSAGGAIRGLKTTREGQAWSLGPLSSEEDQAAKEVVQLKFLQKSNKEQMDKLFELIRFEPLVIHYYLQRTIFPTHMRSQRMKISASGQAVGGDMLVGKRVGFSGTPSDLLPQELGRCDYETGDDGMMLTTCLDRNVTSYEFIEDQWTVEHLLQRIATTENPRYHALIDTGALITGYSNQEVAEQLLERGLTWCEG
;
A
#
# COMPACT_ATOMS: atom_id res chain seq x y z
N VAL A 1 -3.16 -0.52 1.43
CA VAL A 1 -4.63 -0.70 1.42
C VAL A 1 -5.27 -0.18 0.14
N LEU A 2 -4.95 1.05 -0.32
CA LEU A 2 -5.49 1.60 -1.57
C LEU A 2 -5.19 0.73 -2.82
N ALA A 3 -3.99 0.15 -2.93
CA ALA A 3 -3.65 -0.75 -4.04
C ALA A 3 -4.65 -1.91 -4.21
N TYR A 4 -4.99 -2.61 -3.12
CA TYR A 4 -5.96 -3.71 -3.14
C TYR A 4 -7.38 -3.28 -3.54
N ARG A 5 -7.75 -1.99 -3.39
CA ARG A 5 -9.04 -1.49 -3.90
C ARG A 5 -9.07 -1.42 -5.42
N TYR A 6 -7.94 -1.13 -6.06
CA TYR A 6 -7.85 -1.00 -7.51
C TYR A 6 -7.55 -2.33 -8.20
N THR A 7 -6.65 -3.14 -7.62
CA THR A 7 -6.17 -4.38 -8.27
C THR A 7 -6.81 -5.65 -7.71
N GLY A 8 -7.42 -5.58 -6.52
CA GLY A 8 -7.88 -6.75 -5.77
C GLY A 8 -6.72 -7.59 -5.25
N LEU A 9 -7.07 -8.74 -4.66
CA LEU A 9 -6.12 -9.78 -4.26
C LEU A 9 -5.40 -10.37 -5.48
N ARG A 10 -4.11 -10.68 -5.34
CA ARG A 10 -3.37 -11.49 -6.31
C ARG A 10 -3.75 -12.96 -6.13
N LYS A 11 -3.50 -13.81 -7.15
CA LYS A 11 -3.76 -15.25 -7.02
C LYS A 11 -2.98 -15.89 -5.88
N ASP A 12 -1.73 -15.47 -5.66
CA ASP A 12 -0.92 -15.98 -4.55
C ASP A 12 -1.48 -15.56 -3.19
N ASP A 13 -1.90 -14.29 -3.05
CA ASP A 13 -2.57 -13.79 -1.83
C ASP A 13 -3.81 -14.64 -1.49
N PHE A 14 -4.60 -14.98 -2.52
CA PHE A 14 -5.77 -15.83 -2.37
C PHE A 14 -5.42 -17.25 -1.93
N ILE A 15 -4.38 -17.85 -2.52
CA ILE A 15 -3.92 -19.19 -2.14
C ILE A 15 -3.51 -19.23 -0.67
N ASP A 16 -2.77 -18.23 -0.20
CA ASP A 16 -2.35 -18.11 1.21
C ASP A 16 -3.55 -18.04 2.16
N ILE A 17 -4.59 -17.28 1.78
CA ILE A 17 -5.83 -17.17 2.56
C ILE A 17 -6.53 -18.53 2.65
N ILE A 18 -6.69 -19.23 1.53
CA ILE A 18 -7.40 -20.51 1.48
C ILE A 18 -6.62 -21.61 2.21
N ASP A 19 -5.30 -21.64 2.08
CA ASP A 19 -4.45 -22.58 2.84
C ASP A 19 -4.61 -22.33 4.35
N GLY A 20 -4.55 -21.07 4.78
CA GLY A 20 -4.79 -20.69 6.17
C GLY A 20 -6.18 -21.06 6.67
N MET A 21 -7.23 -20.82 5.88
CA MET A 21 -8.61 -21.20 6.24
C MET A 21 -8.82 -22.70 6.32
N THR A 22 -8.24 -23.47 5.39
CA THR A 22 -8.38 -24.93 5.37
C THR A 22 -7.65 -25.56 6.56
N ALA A 23 -6.49 -25.03 6.92
CA ALA A 23 -5.75 -25.43 8.11
C ALA A 23 -6.54 -25.14 9.40
N GLN A 24 -7.09 -23.92 9.54
CA GLN A 24 -7.94 -23.55 10.68
C GLN A 24 -9.19 -24.42 10.77
N PHE A 25 -9.91 -24.59 9.66
CA PHE A 25 -11.10 -25.42 9.58
C PHE A 25 -10.85 -26.86 10.04
N SER A 26 -9.68 -27.43 9.77
CA SER A 26 -9.31 -28.79 10.18
C SER A 26 -9.06 -28.92 11.69
N GLN A 27 -8.63 -27.84 12.35
CA GLN A 27 -8.38 -27.78 13.79
C GLN A 27 -9.63 -27.41 14.59
N GLU A 28 -10.59 -26.73 13.98
CA GLU A 28 -11.84 -26.31 14.61
C GLU A 28 -12.76 -27.50 14.94
N ILE A 29 -13.31 -27.50 16.16
CA ILE A 29 -14.18 -28.56 16.69
C ILE A 29 -15.64 -28.22 16.42
N GLY A 30 -16.46 -29.25 16.18
CA GLY A 30 -17.90 -29.13 16.02
C GLY A 30 -18.39 -29.39 14.60
N PRO A 31 -19.72 -29.25 14.36
CA PRO A 31 -20.33 -29.44 13.05
C PRO A 31 -19.67 -28.56 12.00
N ALA A 32 -19.41 -29.10 10.81
CA ALA A 32 -18.65 -28.41 9.77
C ALA A 32 -19.17 -27.00 9.44
N ARG A 33 -20.49 -26.79 9.42
CA ARG A 33 -21.10 -25.49 9.14
C ARG A 33 -20.92 -24.48 10.29
N ASP A 34 -20.80 -24.97 11.52
CA ASP A 34 -20.69 -24.15 12.74
C ASP A 34 -19.27 -23.75 13.10
N ARG A 35 -18.28 -24.30 12.40
CA ARG A 35 -16.88 -23.93 12.50
C ARG A 35 -16.65 -22.48 12.06
N GLU A 36 -15.85 -21.72 12.80
CA GLU A 36 -15.60 -20.29 12.56
C GLU A 36 -15.12 -20.01 11.13
N SER A 37 -14.24 -20.86 10.60
CA SER A 37 -13.75 -20.75 9.22
C SER A 37 -14.86 -20.91 8.18
N SER A 38 -15.82 -21.81 8.42
CA SER A 38 -17.00 -21.94 7.54
C SER A 38 -17.93 -20.74 7.65
N GLN A 39 -18.17 -20.23 8.86
CA GLN A 39 -18.96 -19.01 9.05
C GLN A 39 -18.34 -17.81 8.34
N ARG A 40 -17.01 -17.69 8.39
CA ARG A 40 -16.25 -16.65 7.70
C ARG A 40 -16.39 -16.77 6.18
N HIS A 41 -16.27 -17.98 5.64
CA HIS A 41 -16.52 -18.26 4.22
C HIS A 41 -17.95 -17.86 3.81
N GLU A 42 -18.98 -18.27 4.56
CA GLU A 42 -20.37 -17.89 4.29
C GLU A 42 -20.54 -16.36 4.27
N LYS A 43 -19.93 -15.65 5.24
CA LYS A 43 -19.98 -14.20 5.33
C LYS A 43 -19.32 -13.49 4.15
N TRP A 44 -18.15 -13.97 3.71
CA TRP A 44 -17.44 -13.39 2.57
C TRP A 44 -18.19 -13.59 1.27
N VAL A 45 -18.68 -14.81 1.02
CA VAL A 45 -19.49 -15.12 -0.16
C VAL A 45 -20.75 -14.26 -0.19
N PHE A 46 -21.41 -14.09 0.94
CA PHE A 46 -22.61 -13.24 1.02
C PHE A 46 -22.30 -11.77 0.75
N SER A 47 -21.23 -11.24 1.35
CA SER A 47 -20.84 -9.82 1.20
C SER A 47 -20.41 -9.50 -0.24
N ALA A 48 -19.79 -10.47 -0.92
CA ALA A 48 -19.42 -10.39 -2.32
C ALA A 48 -20.62 -10.55 -3.29
N GLY A 49 -21.83 -10.78 -2.79
CA GLY A 49 -23.03 -11.00 -3.62
C GLY A 49 -23.03 -12.35 -4.35
N GLY A 50 -22.44 -13.37 -3.74
CA GLY A 50 -22.46 -14.75 -4.22
C GLY A 50 -23.46 -15.64 -3.47
N ALA A 51 -23.49 -16.91 -3.86
CA ALA A 51 -24.33 -17.93 -3.24
C ALA A 51 -23.53 -19.19 -2.92
N ILE A 52 -23.97 -19.95 -1.91
CA ILE A 52 -23.34 -21.22 -1.56
C ILE A 52 -24.22 -22.39 -1.96
N ARG A 53 -23.64 -23.30 -2.75
CA ARG A 53 -24.32 -24.49 -3.23
C ARG A 53 -24.91 -25.33 -2.08
N GLY A 54 -26.18 -25.64 -2.21
CA GLY A 54 -26.92 -26.46 -1.25
C GLY A 54 -27.41 -25.72 0.00
N LEU A 55 -27.18 -24.41 0.13
CA LEU A 55 -27.72 -23.59 1.22
C LEU A 55 -28.79 -22.63 0.68
N LYS A 56 -30.01 -22.71 1.23
CA LYS A 56 -31.12 -21.83 0.82
C LYS A 56 -31.03 -20.43 1.41
N THR A 57 -30.58 -20.32 2.65
CA THR A 57 -30.46 -19.04 3.38
C THR A 57 -29.12 -18.97 4.11
N THR A 58 -28.67 -17.74 4.34
CA THR A 58 -27.58 -17.46 5.28
C THR A 58 -27.96 -17.89 6.70
N ARG A 59 -26.99 -17.88 7.61
CA ARG A 59 -27.25 -18.13 9.04
C ARG A 59 -28.22 -17.12 9.66
N GLU A 60 -28.25 -15.90 9.15
CA GLU A 60 -29.14 -14.82 9.60
C GLU A 60 -30.53 -14.90 8.95
N GLY A 61 -30.82 -15.95 8.18
CA GLY A 61 -32.11 -16.17 7.53
C GLY A 61 -32.31 -15.33 6.26
N GLN A 62 -31.28 -14.63 5.79
CA GLN A 62 -31.34 -13.85 4.56
C GLN A 62 -31.21 -14.77 3.35
N ALA A 63 -31.91 -14.45 2.26
CA ALA A 63 -31.70 -15.12 0.98
C ALA A 63 -30.31 -14.74 0.43
N TRP A 64 -29.65 -15.69 -0.23
CA TRP A 64 -28.41 -15.39 -0.95
C TRP A 64 -28.72 -14.39 -2.07
N SER A 65 -27.98 -13.27 -2.07
CA SER A 65 -28.25 -12.16 -2.98
C SER A 65 -27.56 -12.41 -4.32
N LEU A 66 -28.32 -12.86 -5.32
CA LEU A 66 -27.85 -12.94 -6.70
C LEU A 66 -28.24 -11.71 -7.54
N GLY A 67 -29.04 -10.80 -6.98
CA GLY A 67 -29.58 -9.63 -7.67
C GLY A 67 -30.73 -10.00 -8.63
N PRO A 68 -31.83 -9.22 -8.68
CA PRO A 68 -33.00 -9.55 -9.49
C PRO A 68 -32.78 -9.46 -11.01
N LEU A 69 -31.62 -8.98 -11.46
CA LEU A 69 -31.26 -8.72 -12.86
C LEU A 69 -30.10 -9.60 -13.38
N SER A 70 -29.60 -10.55 -12.58
CA SER A 70 -28.51 -11.44 -13.00
C SER A 70 -29.02 -12.53 -13.95
N SER A 71 -28.30 -12.79 -15.03
CA SER A 71 -28.59 -13.96 -15.89
C SER A 71 -28.35 -15.28 -15.14
N GLU A 72 -28.96 -16.39 -15.61
CA GLU A 72 -28.70 -17.72 -15.01
C GLU A 72 -27.21 -18.10 -15.06
N GLU A 73 -26.49 -17.66 -16.10
CA GLU A 73 -25.06 -17.85 -16.24
C GLU A 73 -24.27 -17.08 -15.17
N ASP A 74 -24.65 -15.82 -14.89
CA ASP A 74 -24.05 -15.02 -13.82
C ASP A 74 -24.30 -15.63 -12.43
N GLN A 75 -25.48 -16.23 -12.24
CA GLN A 75 -25.83 -16.92 -11.01
C GLN A 75 -24.98 -18.17 -10.80
N ALA A 76 -24.79 -18.97 -11.84
CA ALA A 76 -23.93 -20.15 -11.80
C ALA A 76 -22.44 -19.79 -11.62
N ALA A 77 -22.00 -18.64 -12.14
CA ALA A 77 -20.65 -18.15 -11.97
C ALA A 77 -20.35 -17.69 -10.53
N LYS A 78 -21.35 -17.12 -9.85
CA LYS A 78 -21.26 -16.63 -8.45
C LYS A 78 -21.67 -17.67 -7.40
N GLU A 79 -22.02 -18.89 -7.82
CA GLU A 79 -22.29 -20.00 -6.93
C GLU A 79 -20.99 -20.77 -6.61
N VAL A 80 -20.64 -20.83 -5.34
CA VAL A 80 -19.44 -21.52 -4.84
C VAL A 80 -19.80 -22.64 -3.86
N VAL A 81 -18.88 -23.59 -3.67
CA VAL A 81 -19.07 -24.68 -2.70
C VAL A 81 -18.86 -24.21 -1.25
N GLN A 82 -19.42 -24.97 -0.31
CA GLN A 82 -19.11 -24.85 1.11
C GLN A 82 -17.63 -25.15 1.36
N LEU A 83 -17.04 -24.49 2.37
CA LEU A 83 -15.62 -24.64 2.69
C LEU A 83 -15.21 -26.10 2.91
N LYS A 84 -16.05 -26.93 3.54
CA LYS A 84 -15.79 -28.37 3.76
C LYS A 84 -15.60 -29.19 2.47
N PHE A 85 -16.09 -28.70 1.34
CA PHE A 85 -16.01 -29.35 0.04
C PHE A 85 -15.05 -28.62 -0.91
N LEU A 86 -14.45 -27.52 -0.46
CA LEU A 86 -13.47 -26.79 -1.25
C LEU A 86 -12.16 -27.58 -1.28
N GLN A 87 -11.77 -28.02 -2.47
CA GLN A 87 -10.53 -28.75 -2.69
C GLN A 87 -9.59 -27.90 -3.54
N LYS A 88 -8.37 -27.66 -3.05
CA LYS A 88 -7.35 -26.87 -3.76
C LYS A 88 -6.99 -27.44 -5.14
N SER A 89 -7.09 -28.76 -5.31
CA SER A 89 -6.88 -29.44 -6.60
C SER A 89 -7.95 -29.11 -7.63
N ASN A 90 -9.14 -28.68 -7.21
CA ASN A 90 -10.22 -28.29 -8.09
C ASN A 90 -10.05 -26.83 -8.53
N LYS A 91 -9.33 -26.64 -9.63
CA LYS A 91 -9.04 -25.31 -10.21
C LYS A 91 -10.29 -24.52 -10.54
N GLU A 92 -11.33 -25.17 -11.08
CA GLU A 92 -12.57 -24.48 -11.46
C GLU A 92 -13.26 -23.83 -10.26
N GLN A 93 -13.36 -24.54 -9.14
CA GLN A 93 -13.96 -24.00 -7.91
C GLN A 93 -13.08 -22.92 -7.27
N MET A 94 -11.76 -23.08 -7.33
CA MET A 94 -10.81 -22.09 -6.82
C MET A 94 -10.85 -20.79 -7.64
N ASP A 95 -10.90 -20.87 -8.96
CA ASP A 95 -10.99 -19.70 -9.85
C ASP A 95 -12.33 -18.98 -9.68
N LYS A 96 -13.46 -19.71 -9.55
CA LYS A 96 -14.77 -19.11 -9.25
C LYS A 96 -14.77 -18.36 -7.92
N LEU A 97 -14.21 -18.97 -6.88
CA LEU A 97 -14.11 -18.33 -5.57
C LEU A 97 -13.20 -17.11 -5.61
N PHE A 98 -12.07 -17.19 -6.32
CA PHE A 98 -11.14 -16.07 -6.49
C PHE A 98 -11.82 -14.87 -7.16
N GLU A 99 -12.47 -15.06 -8.30
CA GLU A 99 -13.14 -13.96 -9.00
C GLU A 99 -14.28 -13.34 -8.17
N LEU A 100 -14.95 -14.13 -7.34
CA LEU A 100 -15.98 -13.63 -6.44
C LEU A 100 -15.40 -12.74 -5.33
N ILE A 101 -14.31 -13.15 -4.67
CA ILE A 101 -13.85 -12.51 -3.43
C ILE A 101 -12.64 -11.58 -3.60
N ARG A 102 -12.00 -11.55 -4.78
CA ARG A 102 -10.76 -10.78 -5.01
C ARG A 102 -10.87 -9.29 -4.70
N PHE A 103 -12.06 -8.69 -4.82
CA PHE A 103 -12.30 -7.28 -4.49
C PHE A 103 -13.07 -7.09 -3.18
N GLU A 104 -13.39 -8.17 -2.46
CA GLU A 104 -14.20 -8.12 -1.26
C GLU A 104 -13.40 -7.51 -0.08
N PRO A 105 -13.82 -6.34 0.45
CA PRO A 105 -13.07 -5.63 1.49
C PRO A 105 -12.85 -6.45 2.76
N LEU A 106 -13.81 -7.30 3.15
CA LEU A 106 -13.68 -8.13 4.35
C LEU A 106 -12.55 -9.17 4.21
N VAL A 107 -12.35 -9.71 3.01
CA VAL A 107 -11.32 -10.72 2.73
C VAL A 107 -9.95 -10.05 2.69
N ILE A 108 -9.84 -8.91 2.00
CA ILE A 108 -8.61 -8.10 1.94
C ILE A 108 -8.19 -7.66 3.34
N HIS A 109 -9.14 -7.15 4.14
CA HIS A 109 -8.86 -6.73 5.51
C HIS A 109 -8.35 -7.89 6.38
N TYR A 110 -8.99 -9.07 6.26
CA TYR A 110 -8.55 -10.27 6.96
C TYR A 110 -7.11 -10.66 6.58
N TYR A 111 -6.79 -10.72 5.29
CA TYR A 111 -5.46 -11.07 4.80
C TYR A 111 -4.38 -10.11 5.29
N LEU A 112 -4.66 -8.81 5.20
CA LEU A 112 -3.73 -7.79 5.68
C LEU A 112 -3.49 -7.91 7.19
N GLN A 113 -4.56 -8.06 7.98
CA GLN A 113 -4.46 -8.09 9.44
C GLN A 113 -3.86 -9.38 9.98
N ARG A 114 -4.13 -10.53 9.34
CA ARG A 114 -3.73 -11.86 9.84
C ARG A 114 -2.41 -12.36 9.26
N THR A 115 -2.06 -11.95 8.04
CA THR A 115 -0.88 -12.45 7.32
C THR A 115 0.15 -11.34 7.12
N ILE A 116 -0.19 -10.30 6.37
CA ILE A 116 0.80 -9.30 5.91
C ILE A 116 1.33 -8.44 7.06
N PHE A 117 0.44 -7.83 7.86
CA PHE A 117 0.87 -6.92 8.93
C PHE A 117 1.69 -7.64 10.00
N PRO A 118 1.30 -8.81 10.53
CA PRO A 118 2.13 -9.51 11.50
C PRO A 118 3.50 -9.92 10.95
N THR A 119 3.58 -10.28 9.67
CA THR A 119 4.82 -10.77 9.03
C THR A 119 5.79 -9.63 8.72
N HIS A 120 5.27 -8.51 8.20
CA HIS A 120 6.10 -7.42 7.66
C HIS A 120 6.07 -6.14 8.49
N MET A 121 5.07 -5.95 9.35
CA MET A 121 4.98 -4.80 10.23
C MET A 121 5.33 -5.22 11.65
N ARG A 122 6.40 -4.64 12.19
CA ARG A 122 6.67 -4.72 13.63
C ARG A 122 5.59 -3.92 14.37
N SER A 123 4.60 -4.63 14.91
CA SER A 123 3.61 -4.06 15.83
C SER A 123 3.97 -4.41 17.27
N GLN A 124 4.03 -3.41 18.14
CA GLN A 124 4.05 -3.60 19.59
C GLN A 124 2.81 -2.92 20.15
N ARG A 125 2.20 -3.50 21.19
CA ARG A 125 1.02 -2.93 21.86
C ARG A 125 1.33 -1.55 22.47
N MET A 126 2.58 -1.33 22.85
CA MET A 126 3.10 -0.04 23.25
C MET A 126 4.30 0.25 22.35
N LYS A 127 4.21 1.33 21.56
CA LYS A 127 5.35 1.86 20.82
C LYS A 127 5.85 3.07 21.59
N ILE A 128 7.08 3.00 22.11
CA ILE A 128 7.80 4.21 22.51
C ILE A 128 8.16 4.90 21.20
N SER A 129 7.39 5.92 20.84
CA SER A 129 7.66 6.75 19.67
C SER A 129 8.35 8.01 20.14
N ALA A 130 9.61 8.18 19.74
CA ALA A 130 10.24 9.49 19.72
C ALA A 130 9.78 10.15 18.43
N SER A 131 8.77 11.02 18.51
CA SER A 131 8.40 11.90 17.40
C SER A 131 9.21 13.19 17.51
N GLY A 132 9.40 13.90 16.40
CA GLY A 132 9.97 15.25 16.42
C GLY A 132 9.22 16.18 17.38
N GLN A 133 7.94 15.91 17.64
CA GLN A 133 7.14 16.62 18.63
C GLN A 133 7.64 16.42 20.08
N ALA A 134 8.18 15.26 20.44
CA ALA A 134 8.78 15.07 21.76
C ALA A 134 10.07 15.88 21.93
N VAL A 135 10.86 16.04 20.85
CA VAL A 135 12.06 16.89 20.83
C VAL A 135 11.68 18.37 20.86
N GLY A 136 10.63 18.76 20.13
CA GLY A 136 10.09 20.12 20.11
C GLY A 136 9.12 20.44 21.25
N GLY A 137 8.87 19.51 22.18
CA GLY A 137 7.95 19.68 23.31
C GLY A 137 8.61 20.34 24.52
N ASP A 138 7.81 20.76 25.50
CA ASP A 138 8.28 21.51 26.68
C ASP A 138 9.21 20.70 27.58
N MET A 139 9.18 19.37 27.44
CA MET A 139 9.87 18.43 28.30
C MET A 139 11.41 18.51 28.18
N LEU A 140 11.92 18.83 26.99
CA LEU A 140 13.38 18.86 26.73
C LEU A 140 13.96 20.27 26.71
N VAL A 141 13.22 21.26 26.21
CA VAL A 141 13.72 22.64 26.00
C VAL A 141 12.63 23.67 26.26
N GLY A 142 12.89 24.60 27.20
CA GLY A 142 11.93 25.64 27.60
C GLY A 142 11.83 26.84 26.65
N LYS A 143 12.76 27.00 25.71
CA LYS A 143 12.70 28.01 24.63
C LYS A 143 12.98 27.35 23.30
N ARG A 144 12.13 27.63 22.31
CA ARG A 144 12.17 26.99 20.99
C ARG A 144 11.81 28.02 19.92
N VAL A 145 12.45 27.88 18.77
CA VAL A 145 12.12 28.59 17.54
C VAL A 145 12.10 27.51 16.47
N GLY A 146 11.07 27.50 15.63
CA GLY A 146 10.92 26.56 14.54
C GLY A 146 10.45 27.28 13.29
N PHE A 147 10.80 26.74 12.13
CA PHE A 147 10.27 27.14 10.83
C PHE A 147 9.63 25.90 10.20
N SER A 148 8.52 26.09 9.49
CA SER A 148 7.91 25.01 8.69
C SER A 148 8.17 25.31 7.22
N GLY A 149 8.82 24.38 6.53
CA GLY A 149 8.97 24.41 5.07
C GLY A 149 7.78 23.78 4.33
N THR A 150 6.68 23.49 5.04
CA THR A 150 5.46 22.93 4.45
C THR A 150 4.25 23.76 4.87
N PRO A 151 3.20 23.85 4.04
CA PRO A 151 1.97 24.58 4.37
C PRO A 151 1.10 23.84 5.41
N SER A 152 1.71 22.99 6.23
CA SER A 152 1.02 22.21 7.26
C SER A 152 1.43 22.65 8.67
N ASP A 153 0.44 22.70 9.56
CA ASP A 153 0.62 22.92 11.00
C ASP A 153 1.09 21.65 11.72
N LEU A 154 1.97 20.85 11.10
CA LEU A 154 2.59 19.68 11.74
C LEU A 154 3.68 20.11 12.73
N LEU A 155 3.32 21.01 13.64
CA LEU A 155 4.16 21.48 14.73
C LEU A 155 3.81 20.74 16.03
N PRO A 156 4.77 20.64 16.97
CA PRO A 156 4.45 20.39 18.37
C PRO A 156 3.29 21.29 18.83
N GLN A 157 2.28 20.69 19.47
CA GLN A 157 1.08 21.41 19.95
C GLN A 157 1.45 22.63 20.82
N GLU A 158 2.55 22.53 21.54
CA GLU A 158 3.09 23.55 22.43
C GLU A 158 3.68 24.77 21.69
N LEU A 159 4.05 24.64 20.41
CA LEU A 159 4.48 25.75 19.55
C LEU A 159 3.30 26.53 18.95
N GLY A 160 2.08 26.04 19.08
CA GLY A 160 0.89 26.70 18.55
C GLY A 160 0.71 26.49 17.06
N ARG A 161 0.43 27.58 16.32
CA ARG A 161 0.19 27.57 14.87
C ARG A 161 1.33 28.25 14.15
N CYS A 162 1.61 27.81 12.92
CA CYS A 162 2.51 28.54 12.05
C CYS A 162 1.92 29.93 11.74
N ASP A 163 2.76 30.97 11.84
CA ASP A 163 2.46 32.26 11.25
C ASP A 163 3.07 32.27 9.84
N TYR A 164 2.22 32.25 8.83
CA TYR A 164 2.63 32.15 7.43
C TYR A 164 2.85 33.55 6.86
N GLU A 165 4.02 33.78 6.25
CA GLU A 165 4.29 35.03 5.56
C GLU A 165 3.39 35.17 4.33
N THR A 166 2.70 36.31 4.23
CA THR A 166 1.77 36.55 3.13
C THR A 166 2.53 36.66 1.81
N GLY A 167 2.19 35.79 0.86
CA GLY A 167 2.76 35.79 -0.49
C GLY A 167 3.93 34.84 -0.70
N ASP A 168 4.38 34.13 0.34
CA ASP A 168 5.54 33.23 0.26
C ASP A 168 5.34 32.08 -0.76
N ASP A 169 4.18 31.41 -0.71
CA ASP A 169 3.80 30.40 -1.71
C ASP A 169 3.78 30.98 -3.14
N GLY A 170 3.33 32.24 -3.28
CA GLY A 170 3.31 32.94 -4.56
C GLY A 170 4.71 33.22 -5.10
N MET A 171 5.65 33.58 -4.22
CA MET A 171 7.06 33.75 -4.57
C MET A 171 7.66 32.41 -5.00
N MET A 172 7.43 31.34 -4.23
CA MET A 172 7.89 29.99 -4.59
C MET A 172 7.38 29.57 -5.96
N LEU A 173 6.09 29.74 -6.23
CA LEU A 173 5.49 29.40 -7.52
C LEU A 173 6.08 30.25 -8.64
N THR A 174 6.28 31.55 -8.40
CA THR A 174 6.88 32.44 -9.39
C THR A 174 8.29 31.99 -9.76
N THR A 175 9.12 31.62 -8.78
CA THR A 175 10.47 31.09 -9.03
C THR A 175 10.46 29.74 -9.73
N CYS A 176 9.60 28.80 -9.31
CA CYS A 176 9.51 27.47 -9.93
C CYS A 176 8.92 27.51 -11.35
N LEU A 177 8.10 28.51 -11.67
CA LEU A 177 7.51 28.68 -13.00
C LEU A 177 8.33 29.58 -13.93
N ASP A 178 9.34 30.30 -13.40
CA ASP A 178 10.25 31.11 -14.21
C ASP A 178 11.16 30.20 -15.05
N ARG A 179 11.00 30.28 -16.38
CA ARG A 179 11.79 29.50 -17.35
C ARG A 179 13.27 29.90 -17.42
N ASN A 180 13.65 31.03 -16.84
CA ASN A 180 15.05 31.42 -16.70
C ASN A 180 15.73 30.72 -15.51
N VAL A 181 14.94 30.19 -14.56
CA VAL A 181 15.43 29.52 -13.34
C VAL A 181 15.23 28.01 -13.44
N THR A 182 14.07 27.57 -13.92
CA THR A 182 13.67 26.16 -14.00
C THR A 182 13.59 25.69 -15.44
N SER A 183 14.27 24.59 -15.76
CA SER A 183 14.17 23.88 -17.04
C SER A 183 13.76 22.43 -16.83
N TYR A 184 13.43 21.74 -17.92
CA TYR A 184 13.17 20.31 -17.90
C TYR A 184 13.78 19.65 -19.13
N GLU A 185 14.14 18.38 -19.00
CA GLU A 185 14.68 17.58 -20.09
C GLU A 185 13.99 16.22 -20.11
N PHE A 186 13.75 15.70 -21.32
CA PHE A 186 13.28 14.32 -21.46
C PHE A 186 14.47 13.36 -21.33
N ILE A 187 14.22 12.26 -20.62
CA ILE A 187 15.15 11.14 -20.57
C ILE A 187 14.87 10.26 -21.80
N GLU A 188 15.91 9.76 -22.44
CA GLU A 188 15.82 8.92 -23.64
C GLU A 188 15.11 7.58 -23.34
N ASP A 189 14.53 6.97 -24.38
CA ASP A 189 13.98 5.62 -24.28
C ASP A 189 15.08 4.63 -23.89
N GLN A 190 14.72 3.59 -23.11
CA GLN A 190 15.66 2.57 -22.61
C GLN A 190 16.78 3.11 -21.71
N TRP A 191 16.54 4.21 -20.99
CA TRP A 191 17.48 4.68 -19.98
C TRP A 191 17.71 3.65 -18.86
N THR A 192 18.89 3.75 -18.25
CA THR A 192 19.22 3.01 -17.03
C THR A 192 19.72 3.98 -15.96
N VAL A 193 19.66 3.55 -14.70
CA VAL A 193 20.14 4.35 -13.56
C VAL A 193 21.61 4.75 -13.77
N GLU A 194 22.44 3.84 -14.27
CA GLU A 194 23.86 4.06 -14.52
C GLU A 194 24.09 5.12 -15.59
N HIS A 195 23.32 5.09 -16.69
CA HIS A 195 23.41 6.11 -17.74
C HIS A 195 22.95 7.49 -17.23
N LEU A 196 21.91 7.52 -16.40
CA LEU A 196 21.42 8.76 -15.79
C LEU A 196 22.47 9.36 -14.84
N LEU A 197 23.04 8.56 -13.94
CA LEU A 197 24.10 8.99 -13.01
C LEU A 197 25.35 9.45 -13.77
N GLN A 198 25.74 8.74 -14.83
CA GLN A 198 26.86 9.14 -15.68
C GLN A 198 26.62 10.53 -16.29
N ARG A 199 25.44 10.76 -16.87
CA ARG A 199 25.07 12.04 -17.48
C ARG A 199 25.08 13.17 -16.45
N ILE A 200 24.54 12.95 -15.25
CA ILE A 200 24.54 13.94 -14.17
C ILE A 200 25.97 14.30 -13.78
N ALA A 201 26.83 13.29 -13.58
CA ALA A 201 28.20 13.49 -13.12
C ALA A 201 29.10 14.21 -14.14
N THR A 202 28.85 14.02 -15.45
CA THR A 202 29.69 14.60 -16.52
C THR A 202 29.15 15.90 -17.12
N THR A 203 27.95 16.35 -16.75
CA THR A 203 27.39 17.60 -17.27
C THR A 203 28.06 18.80 -16.58
N GLU A 204 28.76 19.63 -17.34
CA GLU A 204 29.44 20.82 -16.81
C GLU A 204 28.66 22.13 -17.00
N ASN A 205 27.72 22.18 -17.95
CA ASN A 205 27.01 23.42 -18.32
C ASN A 205 25.50 23.16 -18.61
N PRO A 206 24.59 23.45 -17.65
CA PRO A 206 24.89 23.85 -16.28
C PRO A 206 25.38 22.66 -15.46
N ARG A 207 26.37 22.90 -14.60
CA ARG A 207 26.79 21.93 -13.61
C ARG A 207 25.68 21.71 -12.59
N TYR A 208 25.38 20.44 -12.28
CA TYR A 208 24.45 20.08 -11.21
C TYR A 208 25.16 20.07 -9.86
N HIS A 209 24.55 20.69 -8.85
CA HIS A 209 25.12 20.80 -7.49
C HIS A 209 24.37 19.95 -6.46
N ALA A 210 23.15 19.52 -6.79
CA ALA A 210 22.32 18.69 -5.93
C ALA A 210 21.50 17.74 -6.81
N LEU A 211 21.30 16.52 -6.32
CA LEU A 211 20.42 15.53 -6.93
C LEU A 211 19.33 15.17 -5.92
N ILE A 212 18.08 15.38 -6.29
CA ILE A 212 16.92 15.05 -5.45
C ILE A 212 16.01 14.11 -6.25
N ASP A 213 16.04 12.82 -5.92
CA ASP A 213 15.18 11.82 -6.54
C ASP A 213 13.81 11.78 -5.85
N THR A 214 12.92 12.65 -6.28
CA THR A 214 11.54 12.69 -5.76
C THR A 214 10.65 11.59 -6.34
N GLY A 215 11.03 11.01 -7.48
CA GLY A 215 10.25 10.03 -8.21
C GLY A 215 10.59 8.57 -7.89
N ALA A 216 11.60 8.35 -7.05
CA ALA A 216 12.22 7.03 -6.84
C ALA A 216 12.67 6.38 -8.16
N LEU A 217 13.25 7.19 -9.06
CA LEU A 217 13.77 6.74 -10.34
C LEU A 217 15.07 5.94 -10.16
N ILE A 218 15.89 6.29 -9.18
CA ILE A 218 17.16 5.65 -8.87
C ILE A 218 16.89 4.49 -7.90
N THR A 219 16.45 3.37 -8.46
CA THR A 219 16.19 2.14 -7.69
C THR A 219 17.40 1.22 -7.68
N GLY A 220 17.50 0.35 -6.66
CA GLY A 220 18.58 -0.63 -6.56
C GLY A 220 19.87 -0.12 -5.93
N TYR A 221 19.93 1.19 -5.62
CA TYR A 221 21.03 1.84 -4.92
C TYR A 221 20.54 2.49 -3.63
N SER A 222 21.37 2.46 -2.60
CA SER A 222 21.26 3.32 -1.43
C SER A 222 21.81 4.72 -1.71
N ASN A 223 21.45 5.71 -0.89
CA ASN A 223 21.96 7.08 -1.04
C ASN A 223 23.50 7.16 -1.03
N GLN A 224 24.15 6.31 -0.22
CA GLN A 224 25.61 6.24 -0.18
C GLN A 224 26.17 5.72 -1.50
N GLU A 225 25.63 4.61 -2.01
CA GLU A 225 26.11 4.03 -3.28
C GLU A 225 25.87 4.99 -4.46
N VAL A 226 24.78 5.76 -4.45
CA VAL A 226 24.56 6.82 -5.46
C VAL A 226 25.65 7.89 -5.39
N ALA A 227 26.00 8.36 -4.19
CA ALA A 227 27.06 9.35 -4.01
C ALA A 227 28.42 8.82 -4.48
N GLU A 228 28.77 7.58 -4.12
CA GLU A 228 29.99 6.90 -4.58
C GLU A 228 30.02 6.78 -6.10
N GLN A 229 28.92 6.34 -6.72
CA GLN A 229 28.81 6.26 -8.18
C GLN A 229 28.97 7.62 -8.86
N LEU A 230 28.41 8.69 -8.31
CA LEU A 230 28.55 10.03 -8.88
C LEU A 230 30.00 10.53 -8.82
N LEU A 231 30.72 10.25 -7.73
CA LEU A 231 32.15 10.59 -7.59
C LEU A 231 33.01 9.80 -8.58
N GLU A 232 32.81 8.49 -8.68
CA GLU A 232 33.53 7.62 -9.61
C GLU A 232 33.33 8.03 -11.08
N ARG A 233 32.16 8.56 -11.42
CA ARG A 233 31.75 8.86 -12.80
C ARG A 233 32.16 10.23 -13.32
N GLY A 234 32.64 11.13 -12.45
CA GLY A 234 33.19 12.40 -12.90
C GLY A 234 32.79 13.66 -12.13
N LEU A 235 32.22 13.56 -10.91
CA LEU A 235 32.05 14.73 -10.03
C LEU A 235 33.40 15.23 -9.47
N THR A 236 34.26 15.74 -10.34
CA THR A 236 35.62 16.20 -10.02
C THR A 236 35.67 17.39 -9.06
N TRP A 237 34.55 18.11 -8.89
CA TRP A 237 34.45 19.26 -8.00
C TRP A 237 34.03 18.90 -6.58
N CYS A 238 33.54 17.68 -6.34
CA CYS A 238 33.03 17.25 -5.05
C CYS A 238 34.10 16.43 -4.33
N GLU A 239 34.48 16.87 -3.13
CA GLU A 239 35.30 16.10 -2.20
C GLU A 239 34.32 15.27 -1.35
N GLY A 240 34.16 13.99 -1.70
CA GLY A 240 33.23 13.06 -1.03
C GLY A 240 33.41 12.93 0.47
#